data_AF-A0A9P6JUA7-F1
#
_entry.id   AF-A0A9P6JUA7-F1
#
_cell.length_a   1.000
_cell.length_b   1.000
_cell.length_c   1.000
_cell.angle_alpha   90.00
_cell.angle_beta   90.00
_cell.angle_gamma   90.00
#
_symmetry.space_group_name_H-M   'P 1'
#
loop_
_entity.id
_entity.type
_entity.pdbx_description
1 polymer ?
#
loop_
_entity_poly.entity_id
_entity_poly.type
_entity_poly.pdbx_seq_one_letter_code
_entity_poly.pdbx_strand_id
1 'polypeptide(L)'
;MKCLSFFLLCGFLSPVASVLLSVDPTQPLVGQSSTVTWTREPSDPDDLNFDLRFVQDGSKDVGLALANIYPADDEDSGTVAVMFPSAGKYTLVAVTG
;
A
#
# COMPACT_ATOMS: atom_id res chain seq x y z
N MET A 1 37.93 -36.34 -12.80
CA MET A 1 37.10 -35.20 -13.28
C MET A 1 35.64 -35.59 -13.12
N LYS A 2 34.96 -35.10 -12.07
CA LYS A 2 33.52 -35.29 -11.87
C LYS A 2 32.93 -33.92 -11.59
N CYS A 3 32.11 -33.45 -12.52
CA CYS A 3 31.43 -32.16 -12.49
C CYS A 3 30.57 -32.05 -11.22
N LEU A 4 30.91 -31.09 -10.37
CA LEU A 4 30.07 -30.61 -9.29
C LEU A 4 29.05 -29.65 -9.92
N SER A 5 27.89 -30.16 -10.33
CA SER A 5 26.77 -29.31 -10.75
C SER A 5 26.19 -28.63 -9.52
N PHE A 6 26.61 -27.39 -9.30
CA PHE A 6 25.97 -26.46 -8.36
C PHE A 6 24.67 -25.98 -9.02
N PHE A 7 23.54 -26.58 -8.68
CA PHE A 7 22.23 -26.03 -9.02
C PHE A 7 22.00 -24.80 -8.13
N LEU A 8 22.45 -23.65 -8.61
CA LEU A 8 22.06 -22.36 -8.06
C LEU A 8 20.59 -22.18 -8.43
N LEU A 9 19.68 -22.58 -7.53
CA LEU A 9 18.32 -22.04 -7.54
C LEU A 9 18.44 -20.55 -7.22
N CYS A 10 18.66 -19.72 -8.24
CA CYS A 10 18.26 -18.32 -8.19
C CYS A 10 16.74 -18.32 -8.08
N GLY A 11 16.22 -18.47 -6.86
CA GLY A 11 14.88 -18.02 -6.55
C GLY A 11 14.83 -16.55 -6.93
N PHE A 12 14.01 -16.21 -7.92
CA PHE A 12 13.65 -14.83 -8.20
C PHE A 12 13.04 -14.27 -6.91
N LEU A 13 13.85 -13.56 -6.11
CA LEU A 13 13.34 -12.71 -5.05
C LEU A 13 12.62 -11.58 -5.78
N SER A 14 11.31 -11.75 -6.01
CA SER A 14 10.47 -10.63 -6.40
C SER A 14 10.62 -9.58 -5.30
N PRO A 15 11.04 -8.35 -5.61
CA PRO A 15 11.02 -7.29 -4.61
C PRO A 15 9.59 -7.16 -4.09
N VAL A 16 9.42 -7.24 -2.77
CA VAL A 16 8.13 -6.98 -2.14
C VAL A 16 8.02 -5.47 -2.04
N ALA A 17 7.20 -4.87 -2.90
CA ALA A 17 6.89 -3.45 -2.78
C ALA A 17 6.15 -3.19 -1.47
N SER A 18 6.44 -2.07 -0.80
CA SER A 18 5.81 -1.78 0.49
C SER A 18 5.48 -0.30 0.65
N VAL A 19 4.25 -0.03 1.08
CA VAL A 19 3.76 1.33 1.32
C VAL A 19 3.41 1.47 2.80
N LEU A 20 4.08 2.42 3.47
CA LEU A 20 3.73 2.87 4.80
C LEU A 20 2.56 3.86 4.71
N LEU A 21 1.56 3.70 5.57
CA LEU A 21 0.39 4.57 5.63
C LEU A 21 0.25 5.21 7.01
N SER A 22 -0.01 6.51 7.05
CA SER A 22 -0.39 7.27 8.25
C SER A 22 -1.68 8.03 7.98
N VAL A 23 -2.53 8.18 9.00
CA VAL A 23 -3.84 8.85 8.88
C VAL A 23 -3.95 9.96 9.92
N ASP A 24 -4.34 11.15 9.47
CA ASP A 24 -4.62 12.32 10.30
C ASP A 24 -6.04 12.87 10.00
N PRO A 25 -6.90 13.05 11.02
CA PRO A 25 -6.67 12.74 12.43
C PRO A 25 -6.58 11.23 12.68
N THR A 26 -5.88 10.83 13.75
CA THR A 26 -5.79 9.42 14.17
C THR A 26 -7.12 8.81 14.59
N GLN A 27 -8.15 9.65 14.81
CA GLN A 27 -9.54 9.26 15.01
C GLN A 27 -10.44 9.98 13.99
N PRO A 28 -10.53 9.47 12.75
CA PRO A 28 -11.39 10.01 11.71
C PRO A 28 -12.85 10.10 12.12
N LEU A 29 -13.52 11.17 11.71
CA LEU A 29 -14.96 11.30 11.83
C LEU A 29 -15.64 10.83 10.54
N VAL A 30 -16.76 10.12 10.70
CA VAL A 30 -17.57 9.62 9.58
C VAL A 30 -17.98 10.77 8.67
N GLY A 31 -17.83 10.59 7.36
CA GLY A 31 -18.22 11.58 6.35
C GLY A 31 -17.36 12.84 6.32
N GLN A 32 -16.29 12.91 7.12
CA GLN A 32 -15.29 13.98 7.04
C GLN A 32 -14.03 13.49 6.34
N SER A 33 -13.37 14.42 5.65
CA SER A 33 -12.09 14.14 5.01
C SER A 33 -11.02 13.91 6.06
N SER A 34 -10.28 12.81 5.92
CA SER A 34 -9.04 12.53 6.64
C SER A 34 -7.88 12.50 5.65
N THR A 35 -6.74 13.01 6.06
CA THR A 35 -5.53 12.98 5.26
C THR A 35 -4.82 11.66 5.49
N VAL A 36 -4.54 10.94 4.41
CA VAL A 36 -3.68 9.76 4.42
C VAL A 36 -2.35 10.15 3.80
N THR A 37 -1.29 10.05 4.58
CA THR A 37 0.08 10.12 4.07
C THR A 37 0.53 8.72 3.69
N TRP A 38 1.07 8.58 2.49
CA TRP A 38 1.70 7.35 2.03
C TRP A 38 3.20 7.60 1.83
N THR A 39 4.00 6.56 2.05
CA THR A 39 5.46 6.58 1.81
C THR A 39 5.87 5.22 1.28
N ARG A 40 6.52 5.18 0.12
CA ARG A 40 7.09 3.97 -0.47
C ARG A 40 8.54 3.82 -0.05
N GLU A 41 9.07 2.61 -0.13
CA GLU A 41 10.50 2.42 0.03
C GLU A 41 11.22 2.91 -1.24
N PRO A 42 12.37 3.61 -1.14
CA PRO A 42 13.11 4.07 -2.33
C PRO A 42 13.61 2.94 -3.25
N SER A 43 13.55 1.69 -2.80
CA SER A 43 13.86 0.51 -3.60
C SER A 43 12.66 -0.04 -4.36
N ASP A 44 11.46 0.48 -4.11
CA ASP A 44 10.25 0.06 -4.82
C ASP A 44 10.33 0.51 -6.28
N PRO A 45 9.70 -0.23 -7.21
CA PRO A 45 9.65 0.18 -8.62
C PRO A 45 9.02 1.58 -8.79
N ASP A 46 9.60 2.38 -9.68
CA ASP A 46 9.09 3.73 -9.97
C ASP A 46 7.66 3.69 -10.54
N ASP A 47 7.31 2.60 -11.22
CA ASP A 47 5.98 2.33 -11.77
C ASP A 47 5.01 1.69 -10.76
N LEU A 48 5.30 1.74 -9.45
CA LEU A 48 4.42 1.21 -8.42
C LEU A 48 3.17 2.09 -8.26
N ASN A 49 2.07 1.67 -8.87
CA ASN A 49 0.75 2.22 -8.63
C ASN A 49 -0.11 1.31 -7.74
N PHE A 50 -0.94 1.93 -6.90
CA PHE A 50 -1.72 1.22 -5.89
C PHE A 50 -3.07 1.88 -5.61
N ASP A 51 -3.98 1.07 -5.08
CA ASP A 51 -5.25 1.51 -4.51
C ASP A 51 -5.18 1.52 -2.99
N LEU A 52 -5.94 2.40 -2.35
CA LEU A 52 -6.23 2.32 -0.93
C LEU A 52 -7.58 1.65 -0.72
N ARG A 53 -7.61 0.65 0.15
CA ARG A 53 -8.83 -0.10 0.48
C ARG A 53 -9.09 -0.12 1.97
N PHE A 54 -10.37 -0.09 2.32
CA PHE A 54 -10.82 -0.27 3.69
C PHE A 54 -11.00 -1.76 3.98
N VAL A 55 -10.37 -2.23 5.05
CA VAL A 55 -10.55 -3.58 5.57
C VAL A 55 -11.15 -3.51 6.98
N GLN A 56 -12.22 -4.25 7.22
CA GLN A 56 -12.84 -4.42 8.54
C GLN A 56 -12.57 -5.81 9.11
N ASP A 57 -12.64 -5.92 10.43
CA ASP A 57 -12.49 -7.19 11.16
C ASP A 57 -11.21 -7.98 10.77
N GLY A 58 -10.17 -7.24 10.38
CA GLY A 58 -8.85 -7.78 10.03
C GLY A 58 -8.72 -8.47 8.67
N SER A 59 -9.82 -8.73 7.94
CA SER A 59 -9.74 -9.46 6.66
C SER A 59 -10.83 -9.15 5.64
N LYS A 60 -11.92 -8.49 6.05
CA LYS A 60 -13.03 -8.18 5.15
C LYS A 60 -12.73 -6.88 4.42
N ASP A 61 -12.33 -6.98 3.15
CA ASP A 61 -12.34 -5.83 2.25
C ASP A 61 -13.78 -5.31 2.11
N VAL A 62 -13.99 -4.06 2.48
CA VAL A 62 -15.31 -3.40 2.43
C VAL A 62 -15.37 -2.29 1.39
N GLY A 63 -14.32 -2.13 0.57
CA GLY A 63 -14.35 -1.28 -0.60
C GLY A 63 -13.15 -0.34 -0.73
N LEU A 64 -13.17 0.40 -1.84
CA LEU A 64 -12.17 1.40 -2.18
C LEU A 64 -12.28 2.62 -1.26
N ALA A 65 -11.16 3.01 -0.68
CA ALA A 65 -10.98 4.29 -0.04
C ALA A 65 -10.57 5.35 -1.08
N LEU A 66 -9.64 4.99 -1.96
CA LEU A 66 -9.22 5.77 -3.11
C LEU A 66 -8.57 4.84 -4.13
N ALA A 67 -8.77 5.10 -5.42
CA ALA A 67 -8.20 4.29 -6.49
C ALA A 67 -7.12 5.07 -7.25
N ASN A 68 -6.23 4.32 -7.90
CA ASN A 68 -5.30 4.81 -8.91
C ASN A 68 -4.35 5.89 -8.38
N ILE A 69 -3.67 5.61 -7.26
CA ILE A 69 -2.58 6.48 -6.81
C ILE A 69 -1.37 6.16 -7.69
N TYR A 70 -0.90 7.18 -8.41
CA TYR A 70 0.26 7.15 -9.29
C TYR A 70 1.34 8.08 -8.73
N PRO A 71 2.27 7.58 -7.91
CA PRO A 71 3.48 8.33 -7.56
C PRO A 71 4.23 8.74 -8.83
N ALA A 72 4.79 9.95 -8.86
CA ALA A 72 5.77 10.30 -9.88
C ALA A 72 7.09 9.53 -9.68
N ASP A 73 7.93 9.47 -10.72
CA ASP A 73 9.21 8.74 -10.71
C ASP A 73 10.10 9.12 -9.51
N ASP A 74 10.05 10.38 -9.05
CA ASP A 74 10.82 10.92 -7.92
C ASP A 74 9.99 11.15 -6.64
N GLU A 75 8.76 10.63 -6.59
CA GLU A 75 7.84 10.84 -5.47
C GLU A 75 7.78 9.62 -4.55
N ASP A 76 8.60 9.64 -3.49
CA ASP A 76 8.60 8.57 -2.50
C ASP A 76 7.50 8.71 -1.43
N SER A 77 6.78 9.83 -1.42
CA SER A 77 5.70 10.09 -0.47
C SER A 77 4.72 11.11 -1.00
N GLY A 78 3.47 10.97 -0.60
CA GLY A 78 2.42 11.94 -0.92
C GLY A 78 1.27 11.89 0.07
N THR A 79 0.27 12.71 -0.19
CA THR A 79 -0.94 12.78 0.64
C THR A 79 -2.19 12.68 -0.20
N VAL A 80 -3.19 12.00 0.33
CA VAL A 80 -4.50 11.87 -0.31
C VAL A 80 -5.61 12.08 0.72
N ALA A 81 -6.76 12.56 0.25
CA ALA A 81 -7.95 12.70 1.07
C ALA A 81 -8.81 11.43 0.99
N VAL A 82 -9.18 10.89 2.15
CA VAL A 82 -10.05 9.72 2.29
C VAL A 82 -11.22 10.04 3.22
N MET A 83 -12.42 9.58 2.88
CA MET A 83 -13.61 9.71 3.73
C MET A 83 -14.07 8.35 4.22
N PHE A 84 -14.21 8.20 5.53
CA PHE A 84 -14.70 6.96 6.13
C PHE A 84 -16.23 6.90 6.01
N PRO A 85 -16.80 5.82 5.42
CA PRO A 85 -18.22 5.77 5.05
C PRO A 85 -19.15 5.52 6.25
N SER A 86 -18.64 4.89 7.31
CA SER A 86 -19.41 4.60 8.52
C SER A 86 -18.49 4.44 9.72
N ALA A 87 -19.06 4.53 10.93
CA ALA A 87 -18.29 4.37 12.15
C ALA A 87 -17.83 2.91 12.31
N GLY A 88 -16.59 2.72 12.76
CA GLY A 88 -16.04 1.38 12.98
C GLY A 88 -14.53 1.37 13.01
N LYS A 89 -13.96 0.20 13.30
CA LYS A 89 -12.53 -0.02 13.20
C LYS A 89 -12.20 -0.48 11.78
N TYR A 90 -11.30 0.25 11.14
CA TYR A 90 -10.78 -0.08 9.82
C TYR A 90 -9.27 -0.27 9.89
N THR A 91 -8.76 -1.13 9.02
CA THR A 91 -7.39 -1.13 8.57
C THR A 91 -7.39 -0.55 7.16
N LEU A 92 -6.59 0.49 6.93
CA LEU A 92 -6.35 1.00 5.59
C LEU A 92 -5.17 0.22 5.00
N VAL A 93 -5.34 -0.34 3.81
CA VAL A 93 -4.30 -1.11 3.13
C VAL A 93 -4.03 -0.53 1.74
N ALA A 94 -2.76 -0.52 1.34
CA ALA A 94 -2.36 -0.29 -0.04
C ALA A 94 -2.35 -1.65 -0.78
N VAL A 95 -2.93 -1.69 -1.98
CA VAL A 95 -3.03 -2.91 -2.79
C VAL A 95 -2.57 -2.62 -4.21
N THR A 96 -1.67 -3.45 -4.73
CA THR A 96 -1.23 -3.43 -6.13
C THR A 96 -2.01 -4.47 -6.94
N GLY A 97 -2.15 -4.23 -8.25
CA GLY A 97 -2.81 -5.14 -9.20
C GLY A 97 -1.87 -6.16 -9.83
#